data_AF-A0A7R9BR60-F1
#
_entry.id   AF-A0A7R9BR60-F1
#
_cell.length_a   1.000
_cell.length_b   1.000
_cell.length_c   1.000
_cell.angle_alpha   90.00
_cell.angle_beta   90.00
_cell.angle_gamma   90.00
#
_symmetry.space_group_name_H-M   'P 1'
#
loop_
_entity.id
_entity.type
_entity.pdbx_description
1 polymer ?
#
loop_
_entity_poly.entity_id
_entity_poly.type
_entity_poly.pdbx_seq_one_letter_code
_entity_poly.pdbx_strand_id
1 'polypeptide(L)'
;MPDEGVELLSKLKAEFNEIDSRQVGWSTLFHSIGLESRNPDLTLKESLKPCNQPLNRYLNVSPYDHSRVVLLNSAVDYINANLVRVPIANRRYVLSQGPLEHTCGHFWLMIWQQETRGVIMLNRIVENNVSKCHQYWPEHADETVSYDDVGLKVTLVREQSKDFYIIRTMRVTNVATGDSRDVLQFHYITWPDFQVPSSPAAFLSFLAAVRSSGSFEVNLNHPRLENDVGPAVIHCSAGIGRSGTFCLIDSCLLLVEKKIVKELDICSILLELRTYRMGLIQTADQLRFCFLGIIHGTQKILREEFISEAKETINQPTATTSGSEDEEEEDGEPPTPPVRSDSLTKSTDSKSSCPPTIDEVSSCDGSGDELSSAEKETEVRRRMIRRERDERKRAMEELVSSIKAKQRASEDRRRRYTAIKQLVPKVVAGAVIVAIVSAVSYKYFT
;
A
#
# COMPACT_ATOMS: atom_id res chain seq x y z
N MET A 1 11.64 -22.24 -27.29
CA MET A 1 11.72 -20.93 -26.59
C MET A 1 10.36 -20.46 -26.10
N PRO A 2 9.28 -20.37 -26.92
CA PRO A 2 7.93 -20.16 -26.38
C PRO A 2 7.49 -21.27 -25.41
N ASP A 3 7.92 -22.51 -25.66
CA ASP A 3 7.56 -23.71 -24.87
C ASP A 3 7.79 -23.58 -23.36
N GLU A 4 9.01 -23.35 -22.89
CA GLU A 4 9.34 -23.51 -21.46
C GLU A 4 8.51 -22.58 -20.54
N GLY A 5 8.14 -21.40 -21.03
CA GLY A 5 7.27 -20.46 -20.31
C GLY A 5 5.80 -20.90 -20.28
N VAL A 6 5.31 -21.45 -21.40
CA VAL A 6 3.95 -22.02 -21.49
C VAL A 6 3.83 -23.32 -20.68
N GLU A 7 4.88 -24.15 -20.69
CA GLU A 7 5.01 -25.35 -19.87
C GLU A 7 5.01 -25.01 -18.37
N LEU A 8 5.83 -24.04 -17.94
CA LEU A 8 5.79 -23.52 -16.56
C LEU A 8 4.39 -23.05 -16.18
N LEU A 9 3.74 -22.25 -17.04
CA LEU A 9 2.39 -21.77 -16.76
C LEU A 9 1.37 -22.92 -16.65
N SER A 10 1.52 -23.97 -17.45
CA SER A 10 0.72 -25.19 -17.37
C SER A 10 0.96 -25.93 -16.05
N LYS A 11 2.22 -26.14 -15.66
CA LYS A 11 2.64 -26.74 -14.38
C LYS A 11 2.04 -25.98 -13.19
N LEU A 12 2.22 -24.66 -13.14
CA LEU A 12 1.71 -23.81 -12.06
C LEU A 12 0.19 -23.89 -11.92
N LYS A 13 -0.54 -23.94 -13.05
CA LYS A 13 -2.00 -24.12 -13.06
C LYS A 13 -2.42 -25.52 -12.61
N ALA A 14 -1.70 -26.56 -13.02
CA ALA A 14 -1.96 -27.93 -12.61
C ALA A 14 -1.77 -28.10 -11.09
N GLU A 15 -0.64 -27.63 -10.56
CA GLU A 15 -0.33 -27.63 -9.13
C GLU A 15 -1.38 -26.84 -8.32
N PHE A 16 -1.72 -25.62 -8.76
CA PHE A 16 -2.76 -24.82 -8.13
C PHE A 16 -4.10 -25.56 -8.08
N ASN A 17 -4.56 -26.12 -9.20
CA ASN A 17 -5.83 -26.84 -9.29
C ASN A 17 -5.82 -28.11 -8.44
N GLU A 18 -4.70 -28.84 -8.37
CA GLU A 18 -4.54 -30.01 -7.51
C GLU A 18 -4.74 -29.62 -6.03
N ILE A 19 -4.10 -28.55 -5.57
CA ILE A 19 -4.22 -28.06 -4.19
C ILE A 19 -5.64 -27.53 -3.93
N ASP A 20 -6.22 -26.76 -4.85
CA ASP A 20 -7.54 -26.13 -4.70
C ASP A 20 -8.70 -27.15 -4.75
N SER A 21 -8.52 -28.28 -5.44
CA SER A 21 -9.48 -29.38 -5.47
C SER A 21 -9.64 -30.10 -4.12
N ARG A 22 -8.62 -30.01 -3.24
CA ARG A 22 -8.60 -30.66 -1.93
C ARG A 22 -9.27 -29.75 -0.90
N GLN A 23 -10.29 -30.26 -0.20
CA GLN A 23 -11.08 -29.50 0.79
C GLN A 23 -10.26 -28.72 1.84
N VAL A 24 -9.05 -29.17 2.17
CA VAL A 24 -8.11 -28.51 3.09
C VAL A 24 -6.71 -28.31 2.49
N GLY A 25 -6.55 -28.42 1.17
CA GLY A 25 -5.24 -28.46 0.50
C GLY A 25 -4.31 -27.30 0.86
N TRP A 26 -4.79 -26.06 0.74
CA TRP A 26 -4.03 -24.86 1.11
C TRP A 26 -3.65 -24.81 2.59
N SER A 27 -4.54 -25.26 3.48
CA SER A 27 -4.27 -25.32 4.93
C SER A 27 -3.20 -26.36 5.25
N THR A 28 -3.25 -27.53 4.61
CA THR A 28 -2.25 -28.59 4.75
C THR A 28 -0.88 -28.14 4.23
N LEU A 29 -0.81 -27.55 3.03
CA LEU A 29 0.43 -27.05 2.45
C LEU A 29 1.04 -25.93 3.31
N PHE A 30 0.23 -24.94 3.70
CA PHE A 30 0.67 -23.86 4.58
C PHE A 30 1.19 -24.36 5.94
N HIS A 31 0.55 -25.39 6.50
CA HIS A 31 1.01 -26.03 7.73
C HIS A 31 2.34 -26.76 7.52
N SER A 32 2.50 -27.51 6.41
CA SER A 32 3.75 -28.20 6.06
C SER A 32 4.92 -27.22 5.97
N ILE A 33 4.77 -26.13 5.21
CA ILE A 33 5.76 -25.05 5.11
C ILE A 33 6.04 -24.44 6.50
N GLY A 34 5.02 -24.33 7.37
CA GLY A 34 5.17 -23.88 8.77
C GLY A 34 5.90 -24.85 9.71
N LEU A 35 5.99 -26.14 9.37
CA LEU A 35 6.83 -27.12 10.06
C LEU A 35 8.25 -27.12 9.51
N GLU A 36 8.39 -27.11 8.18
CA GLU A 36 9.66 -27.19 7.45
C GLU A 36 10.52 -25.92 7.61
N SER A 37 9.90 -24.74 7.67
CA SER A 37 10.61 -23.47 7.95
C SER A 37 11.11 -23.32 9.39
N ARG A 38 10.97 -24.34 10.26
CA ARG A 38 11.51 -24.31 11.63
C ARG A 38 12.99 -24.67 11.61
N ASN A 39 13.84 -23.69 11.85
CA ASN A 39 15.27 -23.90 12.04
C ASN A 39 15.71 -23.36 13.43
N PRO A 40 16.19 -24.22 14.35
CA PRO A 40 16.60 -23.81 15.69
C PRO A 40 17.92 -23.01 15.72
N ASP A 41 18.73 -23.08 14.67
CA ASP A 41 20.02 -22.37 14.58
C ASP A 41 19.83 -20.86 14.27
N LEU A 42 18.63 -20.45 13.87
CA LEU A 42 18.30 -19.05 13.59
C LEU A 42 17.99 -18.29 14.89
N THR A 43 19.00 -17.63 15.45
CA THR A 43 18.91 -16.97 16.76
C THR A 43 18.19 -15.61 16.73
N LEU A 44 17.65 -15.22 17.89
CA LEU A 44 16.89 -13.98 18.15
C LEU A 44 17.48 -13.16 19.33
N LYS A 45 18.76 -13.35 19.63
CA LYS A 45 19.42 -12.84 20.85
C LYS A 45 19.29 -11.33 20.97
N GLU A 46 19.43 -10.60 19.88
CA GLU A 46 19.39 -9.13 19.86
C GLU A 46 17.98 -8.59 20.09
N SER A 47 16.95 -9.22 19.52
CA SER A 47 15.56 -8.79 19.71
C SER A 47 15.01 -9.05 21.10
N LEU A 48 15.55 -10.07 21.78
CA LEU A 48 15.13 -10.49 23.12
C LEU A 48 15.77 -9.69 24.26
N LYS A 49 16.84 -8.90 23.98
CA LYS A 49 17.47 -8.02 24.99
C LYS A 49 16.43 -7.07 25.61
N PRO A 50 16.41 -6.88 26.94
CA PRO A 50 15.41 -6.02 27.60
C PRO A 50 15.34 -4.58 27.05
N CYS A 51 16.47 -4.00 26.66
CA CYS A 51 16.54 -2.67 26.04
C CYS A 51 15.88 -2.60 24.65
N ASN A 52 15.81 -3.72 23.91
CA ASN A 52 15.28 -3.79 22.56
C ASN A 52 13.80 -4.21 22.50
N GLN A 53 13.26 -4.78 23.59
CA GLN A 53 11.85 -5.18 23.66
C GLN A 53 10.85 -4.03 23.35
N PRO A 54 11.02 -2.79 23.87
CA PRO A 54 10.15 -1.66 23.54
C PRO A 54 10.20 -1.22 22.07
N LEU A 55 11.20 -1.68 21.30
CA LEU A 55 11.37 -1.35 19.89
C LEU A 55 10.62 -2.34 18.97
N ASN A 56 10.03 -3.41 19.54
CA ASN A 56 9.25 -4.41 18.83
C ASN A 56 7.75 -4.12 18.94
N ARG A 57 7.06 -3.96 17.80
CA ARG A 57 5.60 -3.80 17.76
C ARG A 57 4.85 -5.06 18.21
N TYR A 58 5.45 -6.23 17.98
CA TYR A 58 4.90 -7.53 18.36
C TYR A 58 6.02 -8.43 18.91
N LEU A 59 5.89 -8.88 20.16
CA LEU A 59 6.91 -9.70 20.82
C LEU A 59 7.12 -11.07 20.14
N ASN A 60 6.12 -11.58 19.42
CA ASN A 60 6.17 -12.82 18.65
C ASN A 60 6.65 -12.64 17.19
N VAL A 61 7.11 -11.45 16.81
CA VAL A 61 7.66 -11.17 15.47
C VAL A 61 8.98 -10.42 15.61
N SER A 62 10.08 -11.17 15.59
CA SER A 62 11.45 -10.66 15.77
C SER A 62 12.31 -10.87 14.51
N PRO A 63 13.32 -10.02 14.28
CA PRO A 63 14.33 -10.28 13.27
C PRO A 63 15.29 -11.39 13.73
N TYR A 64 15.74 -12.26 12.82
CA TYR A 64 16.87 -13.15 13.07
C TYR A 64 18.19 -12.38 13.14
N ASP A 65 19.08 -12.76 14.05
CA ASP A 65 20.32 -12.03 14.32
C ASP A 65 21.25 -11.95 13.10
N HIS A 66 21.33 -13.02 12.29
CA HIS A 66 22.25 -13.12 11.15
C HIS A 66 21.87 -12.23 9.95
N SER A 67 20.59 -11.82 9.87
CA SER A 67 20.01 -11.07 8.75
C SER A 67 19.42 -9.73 9.18
N ARG A 68 19.44 -9.38 10.48
CA ARG A 68 18.89 -8.12 10.97
C ARG A 68 19.61 -6.94 10.32
N VAL A 69 18.89 -5.84 10.10
CA VAL A 69 19.56 -4.57 9.78
C VAL A 69 20.16 -4.02 11.07
N VAL A 70 21.40 -3.55 10.99
CA VAL A 70 22.13 -2.92 12.09
C VAL A 70 22.19 -1.43 11.80
N LEU A 71 21.70 -0.60 12.73
CA LEU A 71 21.83 0.85 12.63
C LEU A 71 23.25 1.25 13.04
N LEU A 72 23.89 2.06 12.19
CA LEU A 72 25.17 2.70 12.50
C LEU A 72 24.91 4.11 13.07
N ASN A 73 25.91 4.72 13.72
CA ASN A 73 25.86 6.12 14.18
C ASN A 73 24.61 6.50 14.99
N SER A 74 24.06 5.55 15.74
CA SER A 74 22.90 5.70 16.62
C SER A 74 23.27 5.22 18.03
N ALA A 75 22.59 5.74 19.05
CA ALA A 75 22.70 5.21 20.42
C ALA A 75 22.16 3.76 20.53
N VAL A 76 21.35 3.32 19.57
CA VAL A 76 20.78 1.97 19.50
C VAL A 76 21.00 1.40 18.10
N ASP A 77 21.68 0.26 18.02
CA ASP A 77 21.98 -0.45 16.76
C ASP A 77 20.79 -1.32 16.26
N TYR A 78 19.75 -1.46 17.06
CA TYR A 78 18.63 -2.36 16.84
C TYR A 78 17.43 -1.70 16.14
N ILE A 79 16.96 -2.35 15.09
CA ILE A 79 15.65 -2.12 14.47
C ILE A 79 15.02 -3.47 14.09
N ASN A 80 13.69 -3.60 14.21
CA ASN A 80 12.98 -4.81 13.78
C ASN A 80 12.82 -4.86 12.25
N ALA A 81 13.94 -5.13 11.57
CA ALA A 81 14.02 -5.31 10.13
C ALA A 81 15.06 -6.37 9.76
N ASN A 82 14.86 -7.05 8.63
CA ASN A 82 15.82 -8.00 8.07
C ASN A 82 16.16 -7.65 6.63
N LEU A 83 17.44 -7.73 6.28
CA LEU A 83 17.91 -7.79 4.89
C LEU A 83 17.65 -9.19 4.34
N VAL A 84 16.57 -9.31 3.57
CA VAL A 84 16.15 -10.55 2.92
C VAL A 84 16.72 -10.60 1.51
N ARG A 85 17.30 -11.73 1.14
CA ARG A 85 17.95 -11.94 -0.17
C ARG A 85 17.27 -13.07 -0.91
N VAL A 86 17.25 -12.97 -2.24
CA VAL A 86 16.88 -14.04 -3.15
C VAL A 86 18.03 -14.15 -4.15
N PRO A 87 19.07 -14.96 -3.84
CA PRO A 87 20.31 -15.03 -4.61
C PRO A 87 20.06 -15.41 -6.07
N ILE A 88 19.20 -16.41 -6.30
CA ILE A 88 18.86 -16.90 -7.64
C ILE A 88 18.18 -15.84 -8.51
N ALA A 89 17.33 -15.00 -7.90
CA ALA A 89 16.70 -13.89 -8.59
C ALA A 89 17.60 -12.65 -8.65
N ASN A 90 18.76 -12.67 -8.01
CA ASN A 90 19.60 -11.51 -7.68
C ASN A 90 18.76 -10.31 -7.24
N ARG A 91 17.97 -10.51 -6.17
CA ARG A 91 17.12 -9.46 -5.58
C ARG A 91 17.33 -9.38 -4.08
N ARG A 92 17.19 -8.18 -3.53
CA ARG A 92 17.38 -7.87 -2.11
C ARG A 92 16.25 -6.95 -1.66
N TYR A 93 15.77 -7.15 -0.44
CA TYR A 93 14.72 -6.36 0.19
C TYR A 93 15.08 -6.12 1.66
N VAL A 94 14.57 -5.04 2.25
CA VAL A 94 14.54 -4.88 3.71
C VAL A 94 13.11 -5.06 4.19
N LEU A 95 12.80 -6.15 4.88
CA LEU A 95 11.47 -6.37 5.45
C LEU A 95 11.45 -5.88 6.90
N SER A 96 10.56 -4.93 7.19
CA SER A 96 10.48 -4.24 8.49
C SER A 96 9.06 -4.23 9.06
N GLN A 97 8.93 -4.06 10.38
CA GLN A 97 7.64 -3.73 11.00
C GLN A 97 7.17 -2.32 10.60
N GLY A 98 5.88 -2.02 10.75
CA GLY A 98 5.37 -0.65 10.68
C GLY A 98 5.91 0.16 11.86
N PRO A 99 6.61 1.29 11.65
CA PRO A 99 7.24 2.06 12.72
C PRO A 99 6.34 2.31 13.92
N LEU A 100 6.91 2.24 15.12
CA LEU A 100 6.35 2.82 16.34
C LEU A 100 6.69 4.32 16.36
N GLU A 101 5.98 5.09 17.17
CA GLU A 101 6.20 6.54 17.33
C GLU A 101 7.68 6.85 17.63
N HIS A 102 8.23 6.25 18.68
CA HIS A 102 9.63 6.35 19.10
C HIS A 102 10.63 5.56 18.25
N THR A 103 10.20 4.95 17.13
CA THR A 103 11.12 4.30 16.17
C THR A 103 11.02 4.90 14.76
N CYS A 104 10.37 6.05 14.58
CA CYS A 104 10.30 6.71 13.28
C CYS A 104 11.68 7.24 12.84
N GLY A 105 12.46 7.85 13.74
CA GLY A 105 13.85 8.26 13.46
C GLY A 105 14.72 7.07 13.05
N HIS A 106 14.73 6.00 13.86
CA HIS A 106 15.40 4.74 13.53
C HIS A 106 15.02 4.17 12.13
N PHE A 107 13.75 4.28 11.73
CA PHE A 107 13.28 3.82 10.42
C PHE A 107 13.81 4.67 9.26
N TRP A 108 13.85 5.99 9.41
CA TRP A 108 14.46 6.88 8.41
C TRP A 108 15.98 6.76 8.37
N LEU A 109 16.63 6.52 9.52
CA LEU A 109 18.06 6.23 9.57
C LEU A 109 18.39 4.92 8.84
N MET A 110 17.57 3.89 9.01
CA MET A 110 17.67 2.65 8.24
C MET A 110 17.54 2.91 6.74
N ILE A 111 16.51 3.66 6.31
CA ILE A 111 16.32 4.06 4.91
C ILE A 111 17.57 4.79 4.39
N TRP A 112 18.07 5.78 5.14
CA TRP A 112 19.26 6.55 4.79
C TRP A 112 20.48 5.64 4.59
N GLN A 113 20.82 4.83 5.59
CA GLN A 113 22.02 3.96 5.58
C GLN A 113 21.94 2.80 4.58
N GLN A 114 20.74 2.31 4.27
CA GLN A 114 20.53 1.26 3.28
C GLN A 114 20.35 1.81 1.87
N GLU A 115 20.65 3.09 1.60
CA GLU A 115 20.57 3.71 0.26
C GLU A 115 19.23 3.46 -0.47
N THR A 116 18.16 3.29 0.31
CA THR A 116 16.84 2.89 -0.18
C THR A 116 16.20 4.01 -1.01
N ARG A 117 15.84 3.68 -2.27
CA ARG A 117 15.07 4.54 -3.20
C ARG A 117 13.54 4.37 -3.07
N GLY A 118 13.07 3.19 -2.63
CA GLY A 118 11.64 2.88 -2.53
C GLY A 118 11.22 2.25 -1.20
N VAL A 119 10.16 2.78 -0.61
CA VAL A 119 9.47 2.26 0.58
C VAL A 119 8.08 1.78 0.19
N ILE A 120 7.81 0.48 0.33
CA ILE A 120 6.54 -0.15 -0.02
C ILE A 120 5.74 -0.38 1.28
N MET A 121 4.70 0.41 1.48
CA MET A 121 3.80 0.37 2.64
C MET A 121 2.50 -0.37 2.27
N LEU A 122 2.26 -1.52 2.90
CA LEU A 122 1.15 -2.43 2.54
C LEU A 122 -0.01 -2.42 3.56
N ASN A 123 -0.10 -1.41 4.42
CA ASN A 123 -1.13 -1.27 5.44
C ASN A 123 -1.55 0.18 5.64
N ARG A 124 -2.78 0.40 6.14
CA ARG A 124 -3.18 1.71 6.68
C ARG A 124 -2.66 1.87 8.11
N ILE A 125 -2.51 3.11 8.56
CA ILE A 125 -2.10 3.47 9.94
C ILE A 125 -3.02 2.84 10.98
N VAL A 126 -4.34 2.93 10.75
CA VAL A 126 -5.36 2.28 11.57
C VAL A 126 -6.14 1.26 10.73
N GLU A 127 -6.26 0.04 11.24
CA GLU A 127 -7.08 -1.03 10.64
C GLU A 127 -7.89 -1.70 11.75
N ASN A 128 -9.21 -1.81 11.55
CA ASN A 128 -10.15 -2.33 12.55
C ASN A 128 -10.02 -1.64 13.93
N ASN A 129 -9.85 -0.31 13.92
CA ASN A 129 -9.62 0.55 15.10
C ASN A 129 -8.32 0.26 15.89
N VAL A 130 -7.39 -0.53 15.34
CA VAL A 130 -6.07 -0.81 15.94
C VAL A 130 -4.99 -0.05 15.18
N SER A 131 -4.07 0.61 15.90
CA SER A 131 -2.87 1.21 15.31
C SER A 131 -1.91 0.12 14.82
N LYS A 132 -1.65 0.11 13.52
CA LYS A 132 -0.80 -0.86 12.79
C LYS A 132 0.56 -0.27 12.41
N CYS A 133 0.63 1.05 12.28
CA CYS A 133 1.84 1.79 11.92
C CYS A 133 1.68 3.21 12.45
N HIS A 134 2.75 3.87 12.85
CA HIS A 134 2.72 5.30 13.15
C HIS A 134 2.65 6.13 11.85
N GLN A 135 2.22 7.38 11.94
CA GLN A 135 2.38 8.39 10.89
C GLN A 135 3.87 8.77 10.84
N TYR A 136 4.66 8.03 10.05
CA TYR A 136 6.12 8.21 10.00
C TYR A 136 6.56 9.18 8.88
N TRP A 137 5.63 9.82 8.17
CA TRP A 137 5.94 10.80 7.12
C TRP A 137 5.10 12.07 7.35
N PRO A 138 5.55 13.27 6.93
CA PRO A 138 4.72 14.47 6.89
C PRO A 138 3.40 14.26 6.13
N GLU A 139 2.29 14.84 6.60
CA GLU A 139 0.96 14.71 5.99
C GLU A 139 0.65 15.80 4.95
N HIS A 140 1.35 16.93 5.00
CA HIS A 140 1.05 18.08 4.17
C HIS A 140 2.20 18.38 3.19
N ALA A 141 1.87 18.88 2.00
CA ALA A 141 2.90 19.27 1.02
C ALA A 141 3.82 20.34 1.62
N ASP A 142 5.12 20.20 1.35
CA ASP A 142 6.22 21.02 1.89
C ASP A 142 6.39 20.98 3.43
N GLU A 143 5.57 20.19 4.15
CA GLU A 143 5.77 19.92 5.57
C GLU A 143 7.04 19.10 5.79
N THR A 144 7.83 19.52 6.79
CA THR A 144 9.08 18.85 7.20
C THR A 144 8.98 18.37 8.63
N VAL A 145 9.22 17.07 8.84
CA VAL A 145 9.39 16.47 10.17
C VAL A 145 10.88 16.28 10.44
N SER A 146 11.34 16.70 11.61
CA SER A 146 12.73 16.49 12.07
C SER A 146 12.80 15.27 12.98
N TYR A 147 13.83 14.46 12.80
CA TYR A 147 14.18 13.30 13.61
C TYR A 147 15.57 13.56 14.21
N ASP A 148 15.58 14.40 15.24
CA ASP A 148 16.81 14.92 15.86
C ASP A 148 17.63 13.83 16.56
N ASP A 149 16.97 12.73 16.98
CA ASP A 149 17.58 11.51 17.54
C ASP A 149 18.55 10.82 16.57
N VAL A 150 18.36 11.01 15.26
CA VAL A 150 19.18 10.44 14.19
C VAL A 150 19.76 11.48 13.23
N GLY A 151 19.57 12.77 13.50
CA GLY A 151 20.09 13.88 12.69
C GLY A 151 19.52 13.96 11.27
N LEU A 152 18.25 13.58 11.07
CA LEU A 152 17.59 13.59 9.75
C LEU A 152 16.38 14.54 9.72
N LYS A 153 16.09 15.07 8.54
CA LYS A 153 14.83 15.75 8.21
C LYS A 153 14.14 15.06 7.04
N VAL A 154 12.81 15.04 7.05
CA VAL A 154 12.00 14.41 6.00
C VAL A 154 10.90 15.38 5.58
N THR A 155 10.87 15.72 4.29
CA THR A 155 9.91 16.68 3.70
C THR A 155 9.04 16.00 2.64
N LEU A 156 7.73 16.23 2.66
CA LEU A 156 6.82 15.74 1.60
C LEU A 156 6.88 16.67 0.39
N VAL A 157 7.53 16.22 -0.69
CA VAL A 157 7.73 17.01 -1.93
C VAL A 157 6.55 16.87 -2.89
N ARG A 158 5.96 15.67 -2.99
CA ARG A 158 4.86 15.38 -3.92
C ARG A 158 4.02 14.23 -3.42
N GLU A 159 2.70 14.31 -3.58
CA GLU A 159 1.78 13.18 -3.45
C GLU A 159 1.02 12.96 -4.77
N GLN A 160 0.79 11.70 -5.13
CA GLN A 160 0.02 11.29 -6.30
C GLN A 160 -0.93 10.16 -5.90
N SER A 161 -2.23 10.44 -5.91
CA SER A 161 -3.27 9.42 -5.68
C SER A 161 -3.53 8.63 -6.96
N LYS A 162 -3.70 7.31 -6.81
CA LYS A 162 -4.18 6.35 -7.83
C LYS A 162 -5.26 5.48 -7.17
N ASP A 163 -6.01 4.71 -7.95
CA ASP A 163 -7.25 4.02 -7.49
C ASP A 163 -7.06 3.12 -6.26
N PHE A 164 -5.92 2.42 -6.17
CA PHE A 164 -5.66 1.41 -5.14
C PHE A 164 -4.48 1.77 -4.22
N TYR A 165 -3.72 2.81 -4.56
CA TYR A 165 -2.47 3.17 -3.89
C TYR A 165 -2.12 4.66 -4.06
N ILE A 166 -1.23 5.15 -3.21
CA ILE A 166 -0.68 6.51 -3.26
C ILE A 166 0.83 6.41 -3.49
N ILE A 167 1.39 7.26 -4.36
CA ILE A 167 2.85 7.46 -4.47
C ILE A 167 3.20 8.80 -3.82
N ARG A 168 4.18 8.82 -2.91
CA ARG A 168 4.78 10.05 -2.39
C ARG A 168 6.25 10.15 -2.76
N THR A 169 6.72 11.37 -3.00
CA THR A 169 8.15 11.70 -3.06
C THR A 169 8.51 12.40 -1.76
N MET A 170 9.39 11.77 -0.98
CA MET A 170 9.87 12.28 0.30
C MET A 170 11.34 12.68 0.16
N ARG A 171 11.68 13.95 0.41
CA ARG A 171 13.08 14.36 0.50
C ARG A 171 13.61 14.05 1.89
N VAL A 172 14.64 13.22 1.97
CA VAL A 172 15.36 12.94 3.20
C VAL A 172 16.66 13.73 3.17
N THR A 173 16.91 14.52 4.20
CA THR A 173 18.09 15.38 4.34
C THR A 173 18.88 15.02 5.59
N ASN A 174 20.18 14.82 5.46
CA ASN A 174 21.09 14.69 6.59
C ASN A 174 21.42 16.09 7.13
N VAL A 175 21.13 16.33 8.42
CA VAL A 175 21.29 17.66 9.03
C VAL A 175 22.76 18.03 9.24
N ALA A 176 23.64 17.05 9.42
CA ALA A 176 25.07 17.29 9.69
C ALA A 176 25.87 17.57 8.41
N THR A 177 25.53 16.92 7.28
CA THR A 177 26.24 17.11 6.00
C THR A 177 25.51 18.03 5.02
N GLY A 178 24.19 18.20 5.17
CA GLY A 178 23.34 18.89 4.20
C GLY A 178 22.90 18.01 3.01
N ASP A 179 23.48 16.82 2.86
CA ASP A 179 23.16 15.90 1.77
C ASP A 179 21.67 15.55 1.77
N SER A 180 21.07 15.54 0.59
CA SER A 180 19.64 15.30 0.42
C SER A 180 19.37 14.34 -0.73
N ARG A 181 18.34 13.50 -0.59
CA ARG A 181 17.89 12.60 -1.66
C ARG A 181 16.40 12.31 -1.57
N ASP A 182 15.80 12.01 -2.71
CA ASP A 182 14.37 11.72 -2.80
C ASP A 182 14.11 10.22 -2.70
N VAL A 183 13.17 9.85 -1.83
CA VAL A 183 12.72 8.48 -1.56
C VAL A 183 11.25 8.37 -1.93
N LEU A 184 10.90 7.36 -2.73
CA LEU A 184 9.53 7.09 -3.14
C LEU A 184 8.81 6.23 -2.11
N GLN A 185 7.66 6.67 -1.59
CA GLN A 185 6.77 5.83 -0.80
C GLN A 185 5.61 5.33 -1.68
N PHE A 186 5.46 4.01 -1.79
CA PHE A 186 4.36 3.32 -2.45
C PHE A 186 3.41 2.76 -1.42
N HIS A 187 2.28 3.43 -1.18
CA HIS A 187 1.33 3.09 -0.12
C HIS A 187 0.08 2.43 -0.69
N TYR A 188 -0.03 1.11 -0.55
CA TYR A 188 -1.21 0.34 -0.98
C TYR A 188 -2.35 0.47 0.05
N ILE A 189 -3.37 1.26 -0.28
CA ILE A 189 -4.40 1.68 0.69
C ILE A 189 -5.61 0.73 0.77
N THR A 190 -5.84 -0.14 -0.22
CA THR A 190 -7.03 -1.00 -0.31
C THR A 190 -6.84 -2.44 0.19
N TRP A 191 -5.64 -2.85 0.62
CA TRP A 191 -5.37 -4.21 1.13
C TRP A 191 -5.87 -4.34 2.59
N PRO A 192 -6.85 -5.20 2.91
CA PRO A 192 -7.31 -5.37 4.28
C PRO A 192 -6.39 -6.30 5.10
N ASP A 193 -6.31 -6.09 6.42
CA ASP A 193 -5.46 -6.90 7.29
C ASP A 193 -5.89 -8.38 7.32
N PHE A 194 -4.91 -9.29 7.39
CA PHE A 194 -5.05 -10.76 7.28
C PHE A 194 -5.76 -11.30 6.02
N GLN A 195 -6.21 -10.42 5.12
CA GLN A 195 -6.86 -10.77 3.86
C GLN A 195 -5.87 -10.68 2.70
N VAL A 196 -6.40 -10.90 1.50
CA VAL A 196 -5.70 -10.79 0.22
C VAL A 196 -6.20 -9.56 -0.53
N PRO A 197 -5.46 -9.02 -1.51
CA PRO A 197 -5.96 -7.99 -2.41
C PRO A 197 -7.23 -8.46 -3.12
N SER A 198 -8.17 -7.54 -3.37
CA SER A 198 -9.47 -7.84 -3.99
C SER A 198 -9.36 -8.41 -5.41
N SER A 199 -8.26 -8.13 -6.11
CA SER A 199 -7.95 -8.67 -7.43
C SER A 199 -6.43 -8.81 -7.61
N PRO A 200 -5.94 -9.93 -8.17
CA PRO A 200 -4.55 -10.05 -8.62
C PRO A 200 -4.14 -8.93 -9.58
N ALA A 201 -5.05 -8.42 -10.43
CA ALA A 201 -4.73 -7.35 -11.38
C ALA A 201 -4.33 -6.04 -10.68
N ALA A 202 -5.04 -5.65 -9.62
CA ALA A 202 -4.72 -4.45 -8.84
C ALA A 202 -3.40 -4.58 -8.07
N PHE A 203 -3.08 -5.80 -7.60
CA PHE A 203 -1.76 -6.08 -7.00
C PHE A 203 -0.64 -6.01 -8.05
N LEU A 204 -0.84 -6.61 -9.22
CA LEU A 204 0.18 -6.65 -10.28
C LEU A 204 0.44 -5.27 -10.89
N SER A 205 -0.60 -4.44 -11.09
CA SER A 205 -0.46 -3.05 -11.50
C SER A 205 0.40 -2.25 -10.50
N PHE A 206 0.14 -2.40 -9.20
CA PHE A 206 0.97 -1.77 -8.17
C PHE A 206 2.42 -2.28 -8.19
N LEU A 207 2.63 -3.60 -8.24
CA LEU A 207 3.97 -4.19 -8.33
C LEU A 207 4.73 -3.66 -9.56
N ALA A 208 4.05 -3.54 -10.70
CA ALA A 208 4.65 -3.02 -11.92
C ALA A 208 5.01 -1.53 -11.78
N ALA A 209 4.18 -0.71 -11.12
CA ALA A 209 4.53 0.68 -10.80
C ALA A 209 5.79 0.79 -9.90
N VAL A 210 5.92 -0.07 -8.88
CA VAL A 210 7.14 -0.12 -8.04
C VAL A 210 8.36 -0.56 -8.87
N ARG A 211 8.21 -1.55 -9.77
CA ARG A 211 9.29 -1.99 -10.67
C ARG A 211 9.72 -0.90 -11.65
N SER A 212 8.78 -0.25 -12.32
CA SER A 212 9.04 0.80 -13.32
C SER A 212 9.56 2.11 -12.72
N SER A 213 9.41 2.33 -11.41
CA SER A 213 10.13 3.40 -10.71
C SER A 213 11.62 3.15 -10.52
N GLY A 214 12.08 1.92 -10.84
CA GLY A 214 13.45 1.44 -10.62
C GLY A 214 13.86 1.33 -9.15
N SER A 215 12.90 1.33 -8.21
CA SER A 215 13.15 1.12 -6.78
C SER A 215 13.78 -0.25 -6.43
N PHE A 216 13.93 -1.15 -7.40
CA PHE A 216 14.61 -2.44 -7.27
C PHE A 216 15.88 -2.56 -8.13
N GLU A 217 16.30 -1.51 -8.84
CA GLU A 217 17.48 -1.55 -9.71
C GLU A 217 18.74 -1.87 -8.89
N VAL A 218 19.62 -2.72 -9.44
CA VAL A 218 20.91 -3.08 -8.85
C VAL A 218 21.91 -3.13 -9.99
N ASN A 219 22.95 -2.29 -9.96
CA ASN A 219 23.91 -2.22 -11.04
C ASN A 219 25.07 -3.19 -10.82
N LEU A 220 25.00 -4.36 -11.47
CA LEU A 220 25.90 -5.50 -11.21
C LEU A 220 27.32 -5.35 -11.77
N ASN A 221 27.58 -4.37 -12.64
CA ASN A 221 28.79 -4.34 -13.47
C ASN A 221 29.82 -3.28 -13.08
N HIS A 222 29.68 -2.58 -11.94
CA HIS A 222 30.69 -1.62 -11.50
C HIS A 222 30.77 -1.46 -9.97
N PRO A 223 31.96 -1.37 -9.37
CA PRO A 223 32.10 -0.87 -8.01
C PRO A 223 31.69 0.61 -7.98
N ARG A 224 30.63 0.95 -7.23
CA ARG A 224 30.25 2.31 -6.79
C ARG A 224 30.29 3.39 -7.90
N LEU A 225 29.20 3.47 -8.67
CA LEU A 225 28.83 4.65 -9.46
C LEU A 225 27.45 5.16 -8.99
N GLU A 226 27.19 6.44 -9.27
CA GLU A 226 26.16 7.32 -8.68
C GLU A 226 24.68 6.87 -8.81
N ASN A 227 24.41 5.72 -9.43
CA ASN A 227 23.06 5.21 -9.71
C ASN A 227 22.79 3.78 -9.19
N ASP A 228 23.70 3.16 -8.42
CA ASP A 228 23.33 1.95 -7.67
C ASP A 228 22.40 2.35 -6.51
N VAL A 229 21.32 1.60 -6.30
CA VAL A 229 20.38 1.87 -5.22
C VAL A 229 20.26 0.67 -4.30
N GLY A 230 20.20 0.97 -3.00
CA GLY A 230 20.11 -0.07 -2.00
C GLY A 230 18.71 -0.69 -1.92
N PRO A 231 18.57 -1.76 -1.13
CA PRO A 231 17.35 -2.57 -1.09
C PRO A 231 16.10 -1.75 -0.76
N ALA A 232 15.03 -1.99 -1.50
CA ALA A 232 13.72 -1.44 -1.20
C ALA A 232 13.24 -1.91 0.19
N VAL A 233 12.69 -0.98 0.98
CA VAL A 233 12.10 -1.29 2.29
C VAL A 233 10.64 -1.68 2.08
N ILE A 234 10.23 -2.85 2.54
CA ILE A 234 8.87 -3.37 2.40
C ILE A 234 8.30 -3.64 3.79
N HIS A 235 7.19 -2.98 4.14
CA HIS A 235 6.56 -3.16 5.44
C HIS A 235 5.03 -3.31 5.35
N CYS A 236 4.47 -3.87 6.41
CA CYS A 236 3.06 -3.77 6.73
C CYS A 236 2.98 -3.43 8.23
N SER A 237 2.07 -4.03 9.01
CA SER A 237 2.10 -3.88 10.47
C SER A 237 3.28 -4.65 11.10
N ALA A 238 3.36 -5.96 10.85
CA ALA A 238 4.40 -6.84 11.40
C ALA A 238 5.58 -7.09 10.45
N GLY A 239 5.47 -6.70 9.18
CA GLY A 239 6.52 -6.93 8.18
C GLY A 239 6.67 -8.39 7.73
N ILE A 240 5.62 -9.22 7.85
CA ILE A 240 5.71 -10.66 7.54
C ILE A 240 4.59 -11.19 6.62
N GLY A 241 3.31 -10.90 6.89
CA GLY A 241 2.19 -11.41 6.10
C GLY A 241 2.14 -10.82 4.68
N ARG A 242 1.58 -9.60 4.57
CA ARG A 242 1.45 -8.87 3.29
C ARG A 242 2.81 -8.61 2.63
N SER A 243 3.84 -8.30 3.43
CA SER A 243 5.22 -8.12 2.97
C SER A 243 5.81 -9.39 2.37
N GLY A 244 5.59 -10.55 3.00
CA GLY A 244 6.00 -11.86 2.45
C GLY A 244 5.28 -12.20 1.15
N THR A 245 3.96 -11.95 1.08
CA THR A 245 3.18 -12.09 -0.16
C THR A 245 3.76 -11.24 -1.30
N PHE A 246 4.08 -9.97 -1.03
CA PHE A 246 4.66 -9.08 -2.03
C PHE A 246 6.02 -9.58 -2.53
N CYS A 247 6.93 -9.93 -1.60
CA CYS A 247 8.28 -10.38 -1.95
C CYS A 247 8.29 -11.70 -2.71
N LEU A 248 7.45 -12.67 -2.32
CA LEU A 248 7.38 -13.97 -3.00
C LEU A 248 6.88 -13.81 -4.44
N ILE A 249 5.83 -13.02 -4.67
CA ILE A 249 5.30 -12.79 -6.03
C ILE A 249 6.34 -12.04 -6.87
N ASP A 250 6.96 -10.97 -6.36
CA ASP A 250 8.03 -10.24 -7.08
C ASP A 250 9.21 -11.16 -7.44
N SER A 251 9.67 -11.97 -6.49
CA SER A 251 10.80 -12.90 -6.68
C SER A 251 10.50 -13.92 -7.78
N CYS A 252 9.34 -14.58 -7.72
CA CYS A 252 8.96 -15.59 -8.71
C CYS A 252 8.76 -14.98 -10.10
N LEU A 253 8.08 -13.83 -10.20
CA LEU A 253 7.88 -13.16 -11.50
C LEU A 253 9.19 -12.67 -12.11
N LEU A 254 10.17 -12.27 -11.28
CA LEU A 254 11.51 -11.93 -11.77
C LEU A 254 12.27 -13.12 -12.36
N LEU A 255 12.11 -14.33 -11.79
CA LEU A 255 12.68 -15.55 -12.37
C LEU A 255 12.06 -15.88 -13.73
N VAL A 256 10.75 -15.65 -13.89
CA VAL A 256 10.05 -15.79 -15.18
C VAL A 256 10.60 -14.79 -16.21
N GLU A 257 10.71 -13.50 -15.88
CA GLU A 257 11.28 -12.46 -16.76
C GLU A 257 12.74 -12.78 -17.16
N LYS A 258 13.54 -13.28 -16.21
CA LYS A 258 14.92 -13.72 -16.44
C LYS A 258 15.05 -15.07 -17.16
N LYS A 259 13.93 -15.74 -17.46
CA LYS A 259 13.86 -17.07 -18.10
C LYS A 259 14.52 -18.19 -17.28
N ILE A 260 14.63 -18.01 -15.95
CA ILE A 260 15.15 -19.00 -14.99
C ILE A 260 13.97 -19.85 -14.49
N VAL A 261 13.18 -20.39 -15.42
CA VAL A 261 11.88 -21.03 -15.12
C VAL A 261 11.99 -22.43 -14.52
N LYS A 262 13.12 -23.12 -14.74
CA LYS A 262 13.36 -24.50 -14.26
C LYS A 262 13.59 -24.57 -12.75
N GLU A 263 14.10 -23.49 -12.18
CA GLU A 263 14.38 -23.33 -10.75
C GLU A 263 13.21 -22.68 -9.98
N LEU A 264 12.09 -22.40 -10.66
CA LEU A 264 10.93 -21.77 -10.04
C LEU A 264 10.09 -22.83 -9.31
N ASP A 265 10.30 -22.91 -8.00
CA ASP A 265 9.43 -23.59 -7.05
C ASP A 265 8.96 -22.61 -5.97
N ILE A 266 7.64 -22.36 -5.93
CA ILE A 266 7.05 -21.31 -5.07
C ILE A 266 7.25 -21.62 -3.58
N CYS A 267 7.18 -22.90 -3.21
CA CYS A 267 7.31 -23.34 -1.83
C CYS A 267 8.77 -23.23 -1.37
N SER A 268 9.72 -23.66 -2.20
CA SER A 268 11.16 -23.58 -1.92
C SER A 268 11.65 -22.14 -1.79
N ILE A 269 11.21 -21.24 -2.66
CA ILE A 269 11.52 -19.80 -2.56
C ILE A 269 10.92 -19.21 -1.28
N LEU A 270 9.71 -19.61 -0.87
CA LEU A 270 9.13 -19.19 0.41
C LEU A 270 9.89 -19.72 1.62
N LEU A 271 10.38 -20.97 1.57
CA LEU A 271 11.22 -21.56 2.60
C LEU A 271 12.56 -20.81 2.72
N GLU A 272 13.23 -20.51 1.60
CA GLU A 272 14.44 -19.68 1.56
C GLU A 272 14.19 -18.29 2.15
N LEU A 273 13.15 -17.58 1.70
CA LEU A 273 12.76 -16.27 2.24
C LEU A 273 12.53 -16.33 3.76
N ARG A 274 11.94 -17.42 4.26
CA ARG A 274 11.71 -17.65 5.70
C ARG A 274 12.97 -17.92 6.51
N THR A 275 14.11 -18.27 5.89
CA THR A 275 15.40 -18.30 6.60
C THR A 275 15.86 -16.90 7.00
N TYR A 276 15.59 -15.88 6.18
CA TYR A 276 16.00 -14.50 6.45
C TYR A 276 15.06 -13.75 7.40
N ARG A 277 13.74 -14.01 7.38
CA ARG A 277 12.78 -13.43 8.32
C ARG A 277 11.66 -14.42 8.64
N MET A 278 11.34 -14.57 9.93
CA MET A 278 10.32 -15.52 10.38
C MET A 278 8.93 -15.25 9.80
N GLY A 279 8.13 -16.31 9.63
CA GLY A 279 6.68 -16.20 9.47
C GLY A 279 6.19 -15.46 8.21
N LEU A 280 7.01 -15.30 7.18
CA LEU A 280 6.58 -14.70 5.91
C LEU A 280 5.38 -15.46 5.34
N ILE A 281 4.34 -14.73 4.94
CA ILE A 281 3.00 -15.25 4.64
C ILE A 281 2.34 -15.86 5.89
N GLN A 282 1.21 -15.30 6.31
CA GLN A 282 0.58 -15.57 7.61
C GLN A 282 -0.70 -16.41 7.54
N THR A 283 -1.28 -16.61 6.35
CA THR A 283 -2.48 -17.43 6.16
C THR A 283 -2.40 -18.31 4.92
N ALA A 284 -3.15 -19.40 4.90
CA ALA A 284 -3.32 -20.26 3.73
C ALA A 284 -3.90 -19.48 2.53
N ASP A 285 -4.80 -18.52 2.77
CA ASP A 285 -5.35 -17.64 1.72
C ASP A 285 -4.28 -16.72 1.11
N GLN A 286 -3.33 -16.21 1.91
CA GLN A 286 -2.20 -15.43 1.40
C GLN A 286 -1.25 -16.29 0.55
N LEU A 287 -1.03 -17.57 0.93
CA LEU A 287 -0.27 -18.51 0.11
C LEU A 287 -0.98 -18.80 -1.23
N ARG A 288 -2.28 -19.12 -1.18
CA ARG A 288 -3.15 -19.31 -2.36
C ARG A 288 -3.12 -18.09 -3.28
N PHE A 289 -3.14 -16.88 -2.71
CA PHE A 289 -3.04 -15.64 -3.48
C PHE A 289 -1.66 -15.44 -4.12
N CYS A 290 -0.57 -15.91 -3.50
CA CYS A 290 0.74 -15.89 -4.14
C CYS A 290 0.75 -16.71 -5.43
N PHE A 291 0.23 -17.94 -5.39
CA PHE A 291 0.06 -18.76 -6.59
C PHE A 291 -0.79 -18.05 -7.66
N LEU A 292 -1.94 -17.48 -7.28
CA LEU A 292 -2.78 -16.72 -8.22
C LEU A 292 -2.04 -15.51 -8.81
N GLY A 293 -1.34 -14.72 -8.00
CA GLY A 293 -0.58 -13.57 -8.44
C GLY A 293 0.55 -13.95 -9.40
N ILE A 294 1.25 -15.05 -9.11
CA ILE A 294 2.33 -15.58 -9.96
C ILE A 294 1.75 -16.11 -11.28
N ILE A 295 0.67 -16.90 -11.26
CA ILE A 295 0.02 -17.41 -12.48
C ILE A 295 -0.44 -16.26 -13.40
N HIS A 296 -1.12 -15.26 -12.85
CA HIS A 296 -1.59 -14.10 -13.63
C HIS A 296 -0.43 -13.21 -14.11
N GLY A 297 0.61 -13.02 -13.30
CA GLY A 297 1.79 -12.26 -13.70
C GLY A 297 2.58 -12.97 -14.81
N THR A 298 2.79 -14.29 -14.70
CA THR A 298 3.37 -15.12 -15.75
C THR A 298 2.57 -15.02 -17.05
N GLN A 299 1.24 -15.04 -16.98
CA GLN A 299 0.38 -14.81 -18.16
C GLN A 299 0.63 -13.46 -18.82
N LYS A 300 0.75 -12.37 -18.05
CA LYS A 300 1.06 -11.04 -18.59
C LYS A 300 2.48 -10.95 -19.16
N ILE A 301 3.47 -11.56 -18.51
CA ILE A 301 4.86 -11.58 -18.99
C ILE A 301 4.96 -12.32 -20.33
N LEU A 302 4.30 -13.48 -20.46
CA LEU A 302 4.30 -14.27 -21.70
C LEU A 302 3.54 -13.61 -22.87
N ARG A 303 2.74 -12.59 -22.60
CA ARG A 303 2.05 -11.75 -23.59
C ARG A 303 2.72 -10.40 -23.82
N GLU A 304 3.83 -10.14 -23.13
CA GLU A 304 4.56 -8.86 -23.13
C GLU A 304 3.74 -7.66 -22.54
N GLU A 305 2.58 -7.94 -21.93
CA GLU A 305 1.64 -6.97 -21.32
C GLU A 305 2.13 -6.38 -19.99
N PHE A 306 3.14 -6.97 -19.34
CA PHE A 306 3.48 -6.66 -17.94
C PHE A 306 4.16 -5.28 -17.73
N ILE A 307 4.87 -4.77 -18.74
CA ILE A 307 5.67 -3.52 -18.62
C ILE A 307 5.03 -2.35 -19.38
N SER A 308 4.22 -2.60 -20.41
CA SER A 308 3.50 -1.57 -21.18
C SER A 308 2.51 -0.80 -20.31
N GLU A 309 1.57 -1.51 -19.67
CA GLU A 309 0.55 -0.93 -18.76
C GLU A 309 1.19 -0.09 -17.63
N ALA A 310 2.37 -0.49 -17.15
CA ALA A 310 3.07 0.17 -16.05
C ALA A 310 3.62 1.55 -16.44
N LYS A 311 4.17 1.67 -17.66
CA LYS A 311 4.68 2.94 -18.21
C LYS A 311 3.55 3.93 -18.44
N GLU A 312 2.41 3.48 -18.94
CA GLU A 312 1.20 4.29 -19.10
C GLU A 312 0.69 4.78 -17.73
N THR A 313 0.62 3.89 -16.73
CA THR A 313 0.15 4.23 -15.38
C THR A 313 0.99 5.31 -14.68
N ILE A 314 2.31 5.35 -14.94
CA ILE A 314 3.23 6.36 -14.40
C ILE A 314 3.16 7.66 -15.20
N ASN A 315 3.09 7.59 -16.53
CA ASN A 315 3.19 8.75 -17.41
C ASN A 315 1.86 9.47 -17.70
N GLN A 316 0.70 8.88 -17.37
CA GLN A 316 -0.58 9.58 -17.48
C GLN A 316 -0.58 10.88 -16.67
N PRO A 317 -0.77 12.04 -17.31
CA PRO A 317 -1.08 13.28 -16.61
C PRO A 317 -2.39 13.07 -15.85
N THR A 318 -2.40 13.35 -14.54
CA THR A 318 -3.65 13.37 -13.79
C THR A 318 -4.54 14.46 -14.37
N ALA A 319 -5.68 14.09 -14.92
CA ALA A 319 -6.67 15.04 -15.42
C ALA A 319 -7.09 15.97 -14.27
N THR A 320 -6.67 17.23 -14.35
CA THR A 320 -7.30 18.32 -13.60
C THR A 320 -8.75 18.36 -14.06
N THR A 321 -9.72 18.25 -13.15
CA THR A 321 -11.13 18.32 -13.50
C THR A 321 -11.53 19.76 -13.83
N SER A 322 -11.21 20.21 -15.03
CA SER A 322 -11.84 21.35 -15.70
C SER A 322 -12.81 20.81 -16.74
N GLY A 323 -14.10 20.81 -16.41
CA GLY A 323 -15.13 20.42 -17.35
C GLY A 323 -15.50 21.58 -18.28
N SER A 324 -15.39 21.32 -19.58
CA SER A 324 -16.30 21.85 -20.61
C SER A 324 -16.15 20.96 -21.84
N GLU A 325 -17.26 20.36 -22.26
CA GLU A 325 -17.42 19.86 -23.62
C GLU A 325 -17.29 21.04 -24.59
N ASP A 326 -16.70 20.81 -25.78
CA ASP A 326 -17.30 21.16 -27.08
C ASP A 326 -16.32 20.82 -28.22
N GLU A 327 -16.84 20.79 -29.45
CA GLU A 327 -16.38 19.94 -30.55
C GLU A 327 -15.29 20.56 -31.45
N GLU A 328 -14.74 19.73 -32.35
CA GLU A 328 -13.74 20.11 -33.36
C GLU A 328 -14.37 20.96 -34.49
N GLU A 329 -13.81 22.14 -34.81
CA GLU A 329 -13.86 22.71 -36.17
C GLU A 329 -12.50 23.32 -36.55
N GLU A 330 -12.17 23.25 -37.84
CA GLU A 330 -10.87 23.57 -38.44
C GLU A 330 -10.95 24.86 -39.31
N ASP A 331 -9.80 25.52 -39.51
CA ASP A 331 -9.52 26.64 -40.45
C ASP A 331 -10.07 28.07 -40.20
N GLY A 332 -9.17 29.07 -40.32
CA GLY A 332 -9.51 30.50 -40.47
C GLY A 332 -8.49 31.51 -39.89
N GLU A 333 -7.91 32.37 -40.74
CA GLU A 333 -7.00 33.48 -40.34
C GLU A 333 -7.71 34.68 -39.63
N PRO A 334 -6.99 35.50 -38.83
CA PRO A 334 -7.59 36.49 -37.93
C PRO A 334 -7.83 37.88 -38.55
N PRO A 335 -8.95 38.57 -38.21
CA PRO A 335 -9.17 39.97 -38.56
C PRO A 335 -8.67 40.96 -37.48
N THR A 336 -8.43 42.21 -37.91
CA THR A 336 -7.74 43.30 -37.19
C THR A 336 -8.68 44.22 -36.36
N PRO A 337 -8.14 45.02 -35.41
CA PRO A 337 -8.96 45.80 -34.47
C PRO A 337 -9.46 47.15 -35.04
N PRO A 338 -10.65 47.64 -34.60
CA PRO A 338 -11.18 48.94 -35.00
C PRO A 338 -10.63 50.12 -34.18
N VAL A 339 -10.70 51.31 -34.78
CA VAL A 339 -10.06 52.57 -34.33
C VAL A 339 -11.04 53.49 -33.58
N ARG A 340 -10.50 54.37 -32.71
CA ARG A 340 -11.24 55.38 -31.91
C ARG A 340 -11.73 56.59 -32.73
N SER A 341 -12.73 57.29 -32.18
CA SER A 341 -12.95 58.73 -32.37
C SER A 341 -13.55 59.38 -31.11
N ASP A 342 -13.33 60.68 -30.93
CA ASP A 342 -13.45 61.39 -29.63
C ASP A 342 -14.75 62.22 -29.41
N SER A 343 -14.92 62.69 -28.17
CA SER A 343 -15.36 64.07 -27.79
C SER A 343 -16.71 64.32 -27.06
N LEU A 344 -16.58 64.54 -25.74
CA LEU A 344 -16.89 65.79 -24.99
C LEU A 344 -18.30 66.18 -24.45
N THR A 345 -18.25 66.68 -23.19
CA THR A 345 -19.24 67.45 -22.38
C THR A 345 -20.41 66.67 -21.74
N LYS A 346 -20.96 67.03 -20.57
CA LYS A 346 -20.83 68.28 -19.75
C LYS A 346 -21.08 68.03 -18.24
N SER A 347 -20.71 68.99 -17.40
CA SER A 347 -20.79 68.97 -15.92
C SER A 347 -22.07 69.59 -15.33
N THR A 348 -22.37 69.29 -14.05
CA THR A 348 -23.02 70.22 -13.10
C THR A 348 -22.76 69.84 -11.63
N ASP A 349 -23.03 70.78 -10.72
CA ASP A 349 -22.38 70.91 -9.41
C ASP A 349 -23.36 70.88 -8.20
N SER A 350 -22.77 70.80 -6.99
CA SER A 350 -23.19 71.46 -5.72
C SER A 350 -24.13 70.80 -4.66
N LYS A 351 -23.49 70.51 -3.50
CA LYS A 351 -23.72 71.04 -2.12
C LYS A 351 -24.88 70.59 -1.19
N SER A 352 -24.46 70.38 0.07
CA SER A 352 -25.05 70.85 1.36
C SER A 352 -26.06 69.97 2.14
N SER A 353 -25.62 69.40 3.29
CA SER A 353 -25.95 69.88 4.67
C SER A 353 -25.56 68.88 5.78
N CYS A 354 -25.45 69.37 7.03
CA CYS A 354 -25.04 68.66 8.27
C CYS A 354 -25.35 69.60 9.48
N PRO A 355 -25.23 69.20 10.77
CA PRO A 355 -25.83 68.11 11.57
C PRO A 355 -26.86 68.69 12.59
N PRO A 356 -27.20 68.06 13.76
CA PRO A 356 -26.33 68.18 14.96
C PRO A 356 -26.30 66.97 15.97
N THR A 357 -25.16 66.85 16.68
CA THR A 357 -24.89 66.40 18.09
C THR A 357 -25.95 65.59 18.88
N ILE A 358 -25.63 64.53 19.62
CA ILE A 358 -25.06 64.49 21.01
C ILE A 358 -24.82 62.99 21.39
N ASP A 359 -23.85 62.48 22.20
CA ASP A 359 -22.52 62.93 22.70
C ASP A 359 -21.74 61.75 23.37
N GLU A 360 -20.40 61.90 23.49
CA GLU A 360 -19.36 61.39 24.45
C GLU A 360 -19.41 60.03 25.23
N VAL A 361 -18.31 59.30 25.54
CA VAL A 361 -16.88 59.18 25.08
C VAL A 361 -16.29 57.84 25.65
N SER A 362 -15.21 57.30 25.03
CA SER A 362 -14.27 56.25 25.51
C SER A 362 -14.59 54.78 25.11
N SER A 363 -13.70 53.98 24.51
CA SER A 363 -12.27 54.16 24.14
C SER A 363 -11.91 53.44 22.83
N CYS A 364 -10.79 53.85 22.22
CA CYS A 364 -10.03 53.19 21.14
C CYS A 364 -9.69 51.70 21.44
N ASP A 365 -9.33 50.84 20.48
CA ASP A 365 -8.89 51.05 19.08
C ASP A 365 -9.67 50.21 18.05
N GLY A 366 -9.62 50.60 16.78
CA GLY A 366 -10.15 49.83 15.66
C GLY A 366 -9.12 49.55 14.57
N SER A 367 -9.21 48.36 13.97
CA SER A 367 -8.64 48.05 12.66
C SER A 367 -9.55 47.07 11.93
N GLY A 368 -10.54 47.61 11.22
CA GLY A 368 -11.35 46.83 10.30
C GLY A 368 -10.58 46.62 9.00
N ASP A 369 -9.84 45.51 8.89
CA ASP A 369 -9.14 45.16 7.66
C ASP A 369 -10.14 44.85 6.54
N GLU A 370 -10.25 45.76 5.57
CA GLU A 370 -10.80 45.41 4.27
C GLU A 370 -9.80 44.50 3.54
N LEU A 371 -9.92 43.19 3.76
CA LEU A 371 -9.05 42.21 3.09
C LEU A 371 -9.00 42.45 1.58
N SER A 372 -7.80 42.38 1.03
CA SER A 372 -7.55 42.65 -0.38
C SER A 372 -8.25 41.62 -1.29
N SER A 373 -8.41 41.97 -2.57
CA SER A 373 -9.05 41.09 -3.55
C SER A 373 -8.43 39.70 -3.61
N ALA A 374 -7.10 39.59 -3.48
CA ALA A 374 -6.35 38.34 -3.48
C ALA A 374 -6.58 37.49 -2.22
N GLU A 375 -6.80 38.12 -1.06
CA GLU A 375 -7.06 37.40 0.19
C GLU A 375 -8.50 36.87 0.25
N LYS A 376 -9.46 37.64 -0.28
CA LYS A 376 -10.85 37.20 -0.48
C LYS A 376 -10.90 35.99 -1.42
N GLU A 377 -10.15 36.01 -2.52
CA GLU A 377 -10.02 34.88 -3.44
C GLU A 377 -9.38 33.65 -2.76
N THR A 378 -8.34 33.85 -1.95
CA THR A 378 -7.66 32.78 -1.18
C THR A 378 -8.56 32.17 -0.10
N GLU A 379 -9.43 32.95 0.54
CA GLU A 379 -10.43 32.45 1.50
C GLU A 379 -11.57 31.69 0.80
N VAL A 380 -12.05 32.17 -0.35
CA VAL A 380 -13.03 31.44 -1.19
C VAL A 380 -12.46 30.09 -1.62
N ARG A 381 -11.20 30.04 -2.07
CA ARG A 381 -10.51 28.80 -2.45
C ARG A 381 -10.37 27.83 -1.26
N ARG A 382 -10.02 28.34 -0.05
CA ARG A 382 -9.99 27.52 1.18
C ARG A 382 -11.37 26.96 1.56
N ARG A 383 -12.45 27.71 1.35
CA ARG A 383 -13.83 27.23 1.59
C ARG A 383 -14.26 26.16 0.59
N MET A 384 -13.92 26.29 -0.70
CA MET A 384 -14.17 25.27 -1.70
C MET A 384 -13.45 23.95 -1.36
N ILE A 385 -12.15 24.01 -1.02
CA ILE A 385 -11.37 22.82 -0.63
C ILE A 385 -11.94 22.14 0.62
N ARG A 386 -12.38 22.91 1.63
CA ARG A 386 -13.06 22.35 2.81
C ARG A 386 -14.36 21.63 2.44
N ARG A 387 -15.20 22.27 1.62
CA ARG A 387 -16.47 21.70 1.16
C ARG A 387 -16.26 20.40 0.38
N GLU A 388 -15.30 20.38 -0.54
CA GLU A 388 -14.96 19.19 -1.32
C GLU A 388 -14.42 18.07 -0.43
N ARG A 389 -13.61 18.39 0.59
CA ARG A 389 -13.15 17.43 1.61
C ARG A 389 -14.32 16.85 2.42
N ASP A 390 -15.30 17.66 2.80
CA ASP A 390 -16.48 17.24 3.56
C ASP A 390 -17.50 16.44 2.72
N GLU A 391 -17.55 16.70 1.41
CA GLU A 391 -18.34 15.92 0.44
C GLU A 391 -17.66 14.56 0.17
N ARG A 392 -16.33 14.53 -0.06
CA ARG A 392 -15.54 13.29 -0.15
C ARG A 392 -15.60 12.46 1.13
N LYS A 393 -15.59 13.10 2.31
CA LYS A 393 -15.75 12.42 3.61
C LYS A 393 -17.12 11.75 3.74
N ARG A 394 -18.20 12.44 3.38
CA ARG A 394 -19.56 11.88 3.39
C ARG A 394 -19.71 10.72 2.40
N ALA A 395 -19.19 10.85 1.18
CA ALA A 395 -19.17 9.75 0.20
C ALA A 395 -18.40 8.52 0.72
N MET A 396 -17.28 8.72 1.42
CA MET A 396 -16.53 7.64 2.07
C MET A 396 -17.32 7.00 3.22
N GLU A 397 -18.02 7.78 4.04
CA GLU A 397 -18.86 7.29 5.13
C GLU A 397 -20.05 6.45 4.61
N GLU A 398 -20.69 6.88 3.53
CA GLU A 398 -21.74 6.12 2.83
C GLU A 398 -21.20 4.81 2.21
N LEU A 399 -20.03 4.86 1.56
CA LEU A 399 -19.37 3.67 1.02
C LEU A 399 -19.02 2.67 2.12
N VAL A 400 -18.47 3.13 3.25
CA VAL A 400 -18.18 2.30 4.42
C VAL A 400 -19.46 1.72 5.02
N SER A 401 -20.56 2.48 5.05
CA SER A 401 -21.88 1.99 5.49
C SER A 401 -22.41 0.89 4.57
N SER A 402 -22.33 1.10 3.25
CA SER A 402 -22.71 0.11 2.21
C SER A 402 -21.89 -1.18 2.31
N ILE A 403 -20.58 -1.07 2.53
CA ILE A 403 -19.68 -2.23 2.74
C ILE A 403 -20.06 -2.98 4.02
N LYS A 404 -20.29 -2.29 5.14
CA LYS A 404 -20.73 -2.91 6.41
C LYS A 404 -22.09 -3.62 6.26
N ALA A 405 -23.04 -3.04 5.52
CA ALA A 405 -24.32 -3.66 5.22
C ALA A 405 -24.15 -4.94 4.38
N LYS A 406 -23.33 -4.89 3.33
CA LYS A 406 -23.00 -6.06 2.49
C LYS A 406 -22.27 -7.16 3.28
N GLN A 407 -21.37 -6.80 4.20
CA GLN A 407 -20.71 -7.75 5.10
C GLN A 407 -21.70 -8.45 6.03
N ARG A 408 -22.57 -7.70 6.73
CA ARG A 408 -23.64 -8.28 7.57
C ARG A 408 -24.56 -9.23 6.78
N ALA A 409 -24.98 -8.84 5.58
CA ALA A 409 -25.80 -9.67 4.69
C ALA A 409 -25.05 -10.91 4.14
N SER A 410 -23.72 -10.91 4.14
CA SER A 410 -22.87 -12.07 3.81
C SER A 410 -22.74 -12.99 5.02
N GLU A 411 -22.47 -12.44 6.20
CA GLU A 411 -22.41 -13.17 7.47
C GLU A 411 -23.74 -13.87 7.79
N ASP A 412 -24.89 -13.20 7.61
CA ASP A 412 -26.20 -13.81 7.82
C ASP A 412 -26.49 -14.93 6.81
N ARG A 413 -26.07 -14.79 5.55
CA ARG A 413 -26.12 -15.89 4.57
C ARG A 413 -25.24 -17.06 4.99
N ARG A 414 -24.02 -16.80 5.48
CA ARG A 414 -23.10 -17.83 5.98
C ARG A 414 -23.63 -18.52 7.24
N ARG A 415 -24.27 -17.78 8.16
CA ARG A 415 -24.96 -18.31 9.35
C ARG A 415 -26.13 -19.20 8.96
N ARG A 416 -27.02 -18.73 8.06
CA ARG A 416 -28.14 -19.54 7.52
C ARG A 416 -27.64 -20.81 6.83
N TYR A 417 -26.63 -20.71 5.97
CA TYR A 417 -26.02 -21.87 5.31
C TYR A 417 -25.43 -22.87 6.31
N THR A 418 -24.73 -22.39 7.34
CA THR A 418 -24.17 -23.24 8.40
C THR A 418 -25.27 -23.94 9.22
N ALA A 419 -26.34 -23.22 9.58
CA ALA A 419 -27.48 -23.78 10.29
C ALA A 419 -28.19 -24.86 9.46
N ILE A 420 -28.45 -24.61 8.17
CA ILE A 420 -29.01 -25.60 7.23
C ILE A 420 -28.09 -26.82 7.14
N LYS A 421 -26.77 -26.62 6.98
CA LYS A 421 -25.79 -27.71 6.91
C LYS A 421 -25.70 -28.55 8.19
N GLN A 422 -26.03 -28.01 9.36
CA GLN A 422 -26.13 -28.75 10.62
C GLN A 422 -27.49 -29.47 10.80
N LEU A 423 -28.54 -29.02 10.11
CA LEU A 423 -29.87 -29.65 10.10
C LEU A 423 -29.96 -30.83 9.13
N VAL A 424 -29.33 -30.75 7.96
CA VAL A 424 -29.38 -31.81 6.92
C VAL A 424 -29.02 -33.21 7.47
N PRO A 425 -27.91 -33.43 8.22
CA PRO A 425 -27.59 -34.74 8.77
C PRO A 425 -28.65 -35.28 9.75
N LYS A 426 -29.30 -34.38 10.51
CA LYS A 426 -30.34 -34.75 11.49
C LYS A 426 -31.64 -35.17 10.80
N VAL A 427 -32.01 -34.49 9.71
CA VAL A 427 -33.18 -34.85 8.88
C VAL A 427 -32.93 -36.19 8.17
N VAL A 428 -31.75 -36.41 7.61
CA VAL A 428 -31.37 -37.69 6.98
C VAL A 428 -31.38 -38.83 8.01
N ALA A 429 -30.78 -38.64 9.20
CA ALA A 429 -30.81 -39.65 10.25
C ALA A 429 -32.25 -39.97 10.71
N GLY A 430 -33.11 -38.96 10.86
CA GLY A 430 -34.53 -39.16 11.19
C GLY A 430 -35.28 -39.96 10.12
N ALA A 431 -35.06 -39.66 8.84
CA ALA A 431 -35.67 -40.40 7.73
C ALA A 431 -35.22 -41.87 7.68
N VAL A 432 -33.93 -42.15 7.95
CA VAL A 432 -33.39 -43.51 8.04
C VAL A 432 -34.02 -44.28 9.21
N ILE A 433 -34.15 -43.65 10.38
CA ILE A 433 -34.81 -44.27 11.55
C ILE A 433 -36.28 -44.61 11.24
N VAL A 434 -37.03 -43.68 10.62
CA VAL A 434 -38.43 -43.93 10.22
C VAL A 434 -38.50 -45.09 9.23
N ALA A 435 -37.64 -45.14 8.21
CA ALA A 435 -37.60 -46.23 7.25
C ALA A 435 -37.30 -47.59 7.90
N ILE A 436 -36.37 -47.64 8.86
CA ILE A 436 -36.05 -48.86 9.62
C ILE A 436 -37.25 -49.29 10.48
N VAL A 437 -37.89 -48.37 11.21
CA VAL A 437 -39.07 -48.66 12.05
C VAL A 437 -40.26 -49.13 11.19
N SER A 438 -40.46 -48.55 10.02
CA SER A 438 -41.48 -48.99 9.06
C SER A 438 -41.18 -50.39 8.51
N ALA A 439 -39.93 -50.69 8.14
CA ALA A 439 -39.53 -52.00 7.65
C ALA A 439 -39.60 -53.09 8.73
N VAL A 440 -39.24 -52.78 9.98
CA VAL A 440 -39.37 -53.70 11.12
C VAL A 440 -40.85 -53.93 11.45
N SER A 441 -41.67 -52.88 11.49
CA SER A 441 -43.12 -53.01 11.70
C SER A 441 -43.78 -53.88 10.63
N TYR A 442 -43.46 -53.63 9.34
CA TYR A 442 -43.97 -54.44 8.23
C TYR A 442 -43.66 -55.92 8.43
N LYS A 443 -42.41 -56.25 8.79
CA LYS A 443 -41.95 -57.63 9.02
C LYS A 443 -42.51 -58.32 10.27
N TYR A 444 -43.22 -57.60 11.15
CA TYR A 444 -43.89 -58.16 12.34
C TYR A 444 -45.41 -58.27 12.19
N PHE A 445 -46.00 -57.66 11.15
CA PHE A 445 -47.45 -57.66 10.90
C PHE A 445 -47.83 -58.29 9.54
N THR A 446 -46.88 -58.97 8.88
CA THR A 446 -47.07 -59.89 7.74
C THR A 446 -46.45 -61.24 8.07
#